data_AF-A0A7V0JJW8-F1
#
_entry.id   AF-A0A7V0JJW8-F1
#
_cell.length_a   1.000
_cell.length_b   1.000
_cell.length_c   1.000
_cell.angle_alpha   90.00
_cell.angle_beta   90.00
_cell.angle_gamma   90.00
#
_symmetry.space_group_name_H-M   'P 1'
#
loop_
_entity.id
_entity.type
_entity.pdbx_description
1 polymer ?
#
loop_
_entity_poly.entity_id
_entity_poly.type
_entity_poly.pdbx_seq_one_letter_code
_entity_poly.pdbx_strand_id
1 'polypeptide(L)'
;MDLINKLVKNVLETRYEDLPVLAIEAAKRSVLDTLGCLILGSSTSEGKGIVRFVLDYGGKKESTVMIYGGKVPAFHAVMANCTMARAMDFDDVFEGGEGKGVGGHIGATFVPVTFAFSEYAERKVSGKDFILANILGSDIACRLRMSATKYHGWQGETYAPFGVVATGGKLLGLDEEMMTNAMGIAYTQCSGSAQGYEEGVSTVPVQQGFGARAGVLAVILAQRGFTGSKNVLQGTYGFYPVYDRNEYDPDMVISELGKRFESAYVSIKP
;
A
#
# COMPACT_ATOMS: atom_id res chain seq x y z
N MET A 1 19.29 13.46 7.83
CA MET A 1 17.82 13.36 7.71
C MET A 1 17.48 11.89 7.61
N ASP A 2 16.66 11.40 8.55
CA ASP A 2 16.17 10.02 8.62
C ASP A 2 15.38 9.65 7.34
N LEU A 3 15.41 8.37 6.96
CA LEU A 3 14.85 7.85 5.70
C LEU A 3 13.38 8.23 5.53
N ILE A 4 12.57 8.15 6.58
CA ILE A 4 11.13 8.43 6.46
C ILE A 4 10.86 9.89 6.07
N ASN A 5 11.65 10.84 6.57
CA ASN A 5 11.50 12.26 6.23
C ASN A 5 11.85 12.52 4.77
N LYS A 6 12.84 11.80 4.21
CA LYS A 6 13.17 11.87 2.78
C LYS A 6 12.01 11.36 1.92
N LEU A 7 11.37 10.27 2.33
CA LEU A 7 10.20 9.72 1.64
C LEU A 7 9.00 10.67 1.71
N VAL A 8 8.68 11.21 2.89
CA VAL A 8 7.60 12.20 3.07
C VAL A 8 7.83 13.42 2.17
N LYS A 9 9.03 13.99 2.21
CA LYS A 9 9.38 15.13 1.35
C LYS A 9 9.21 14.81 -0.13
N ASN A 10 9.68 13.64 -0.59
CA ASN A 10 9.52 13.21 -1.96
C ASN A 10 8.04 13.12 -2.37
N VAL A 11 7.17 12.56 -1.51
CA VAL A 11 5.73 12.46 -1.79
C VAL A 11 5.11 13.84 -1.95
N LEU A 12 5.43 14.78 -1.06
CA LEU A 12 4.88 16.13 -1.09
C LEU A 12 5.31 16.89 -2.35
N GLU A 13 6.58 16.80 -2.72
CA GLU A 13 7.18 17.60 -3.81
C GLU A 13 6.94 17.03 -5.21
N THR A 14 6.84 15.70 -5.37
CA THR A 14 6.70 15.07 -6.71
C THR A 14 5.38 15.46 -7.38
N ARG A 15 5.42 15.87 -8.65
CA ARG A 15 4.23 16.16 -9.48
C ARG A 15 4.08 15.13 -10.58
N TYR A 16 2.91 15.12 -11.21
CA TYR A 16 2.62 14.19 -12.30
C TYR A 16 3.59 14.37 -13.47
N GLU A 17 4.00 15.60 -13.75
CA GLU A 17 4.91 15.97 -14.83
C GLU A 17 6.35 15.47 -14.60
N ASP A 18 6.69 15.14 -13.35
CA ASP A 18 8.00 14.61 -12.99
C ASP A 18 8.07 13.09 -13.20
N LEU A 19 6.94 12.43 -13.50
CA LEU A 19 6.86 10.97 -13.68
C LEU A 19 7.42 10.53 -15.04
N PRO A 20 8.35 9.56 -15.07
CA PRO A 20 8.74 8.91 -16.31
C PRO A 20 7.55 8.23 -17.00
N VAL A 21 7.54 8.25 -18.34
CA VAL A 21 6.51 7.58 -19.16
C VAL A 21 6.36 6.11 -18.78
N LEU A 22 7.47 5.42 -18.51
CA LEU A 22 7.47 4.01 -18.10
C LEU A 22 6.65 3.77 -16.83
N ALA A 23 6.80 4.64 -15.81
CA ALA A 23 6.05 4.51 -14.56
C ALA A 23 4.55 4.73 -14.77
N ILE A 24 4.18 5.70 -15.61
CA ILE A 24 2.78 5.96 -15.97
C ILE A 24 2.16 4.75 -16.68
N GLU A 25 2.85 4.18 -17.66
CA GLU A 25 2.34 3.04 -18.42
C GLU A 25 2.27 1.77 -17.56
N ALA A 26 3.25 1.53 -16.68
CA ALA A 26 3.21 0.44 -15.72
C ALA A 26 2.03 0.57 -14.75
N ALA A 27 1.78 1.77 -14.20
CA ALA A 27 0.65 2.01 -13.31
C ALA A 27 -0.71 1.77 -14.01
N LYS A 28 -0.88 2.20 -15.26
CA LYS A 28 -2.09 1.92 -16.04
C LYS A 28 -2.30 0.42 -16.25
N ARG A 29 -1.23 -0.33 -16.53
CA ARG A 29 -1.28 -1.79 -16.68
C ARG A 29 -1.64 -2.48 -15.36
N SER A 30 -1.00 -2.08 -14.26
CA SER A 30 -1.30 -2.59 -12.91
C SER A 30 -2.76 -2.32 -12.53
N VAL A 31 -3.32 -1.16 -12.88
CA VAL A 31 -4.75 -0.87 -12.69
C VAL A 31 -5.63 -1.87 -13.44
N LEU A 32 -5.34 -2.12 -14.72
CA LEU A 32 -6.13 -3.05 -15.53
C LEU A 32 -6.02 -4.49 -14.99
N ASP A 33 -4.80 -4.93 -14.70
CA ASP A 33 -4.50 -6.25 -14.13
C ASP A 33 -5.23 -6.46 -12.79
N THR A 34 -5.07 -5.53 -11.87
CA THR A 34 -5.66 -5.62 -10.53
C THR A 34 -7.18 -5.67 -10.58
N LEU A 35 -7.81 -4.90 -11.47
CA LEU A 35 -9.26 -4.94 -11.64
C LEU A 35 -9.72 -6.32 -12.16
N GLY A 36 -8.98 -6.94 -13.07
CA GLY A 36 -9.24 -8.31 -13.53
C GLY A 36 -9.13 -9.33 -12.38
N CYS A 37 -8.04 -9.26 -11.62
CA CYS A 37 -7.81 -10.12 -10.46
C CYS A 37 -8.87 -9.93 -9.37
N LEU A 38 -9.29 -8.69 -9.12
CA LEU A 38 -10.35 -8.36 -8.18
C LEU A 38 -11.71 -8.93 -8.63
N ILE A 39 -12.06 -8.82 -9.92
CA ILE A 39 -13.29 -9.42 -10.46
C ILE A 39 -13.27 -10.93 -10.24
N LEU A 40 -12.16 -11.60 -10.58
CA LEU A 40 -12.04 -13.05 -10.39
C LEU A 40 -12.11 -13.41 -8.91
N GLY A 41 -11.32 -12.75 -8.08
CA GLY A 41 -11.24 -12.95 -6.65
C GLY A 41 -12.55 -12.67 -5.90
N SER A 42 -13.40 -11.79 -6.43
CA SER A 42 -14.73 -11.53 -5.89
C SER A 42 -15.62 -12.79 -5.84
N SER A 43 -15.37 -13.77 -6.71
CA SER A 43 -16.17 -15.00 -6.80
C SER A 43 -15.70 -16.12 -5.85
N THR A 44 -14.52 -15.96 -5.23
CA THR A 44 -13.92 -16.92 -4.30
C THR A 44 -14.65 -17.00 -2.97
N SER A 45 -14.36 -18.03 -2.17
CA SER A 45 -14.94 -18.17 -0.83
C SER A 45 -14.49 -17.06 0.11
N GLU A 46 -13.22 -16.68 0.00
CA GLU A 46 -12.54 -15.60 0.71
C GLU A 46 -13.13 -14.25 0.34
N GLY A 47 -13.28 -13.98 -0.97
CA GLY A 47 -13.88 -12.75 -1.49
C GLY A 47 -15.32 -12.56 -1.02
N LYS A 48 -16.14 -13.59 -1.10
CA LYS A 48 -17.51 -13.56 -0.57
C LYS A 48 -17.53 -13.37 0.95
N GLY A 49 -16.65 -14.07 1.67
CA GLY A 49 -16.55 -14.03 3.12
C GLY A 49 -16.19 -12.64 3.64
N ILE A 50 -15.16 -12.01 3.06
CA ILE A 50 -14.72 -10.68 3.47
C ILE A 50 -15.73 -9.59 3.11
N VAL A 51 -16.40 -9.70 1.96
CA VAL A 51 -17.46 -8.77 1.56
C VAL A 51 -18.62 -8.82 2.53
N ARG A 52 -19.10 -10.03 2.88
CA ARG A 52 -20.14 -10.19 3.90
C ARG A 52 -19.70 -9.56 5.23
N PHE A 53 -18.48 -9.86 5.67
CA PHE A 53 -17.94 -9.29 6.91
C PHE A 53 -17.99 -7.76 6.92
N VAL A 54 -17.49 -7.07 5.88
CA VAL A 54 -17.46 -5.60 5.89
C VAL A 54 -18.84 -4.96 5.74
N LEU A 55 -19.75 -5.59 4.99
CA LEU A 55 -21.12 -5.10 4.81
C LEU A 55 -21.96 -5.30 6.07
N ASP A 56 -21.79 -6.42 6.79
CA ASP A 56 -22.51 -6.72 8.04
C ASP A 56 -22.15 -5.73 9.15
N TYR A 57 -20.87 -5.37 9.29
CA TYR A 57 -20.44 -4.35 10.25
C TYR A 57 -20.84 -2.93 9.81
N GLY A 58 -20.91 -2.68 8.50
CA GLY A 58 -21.34 -1.41 7.94
C GLY A 58 -20.55 -0.19 8.42
N GLY A 59 -21.24 0.92 8.64
CA GLY A 59 -20.69 2.18 9.14
C GLY A 59 -20.91 3.37 8.20
N LYS A 60 -20.06 4.40 8.32
CA LYS A 60 -20.11 5.60 7.48
C LYS A 60 -19.87 5.22 6.02
N LYS A 61 -20.71 5.72 5.11
CA LYS A 61 -20.67 5.38 3.67
C LYS A 61 -19.62 6.21 2.93
N GLU A 62 -18.37 5.77 2.98
CA GLU A 62 -17.24 6.53 2.43
C GLU A 62 -16.78 5.94 1.09
N SER A 63 -16.46 4.65 1.07
CA SER A 63 -15.91 3.98 -0.12
C SER A 63 -16.67 2.70 -0.46
N THR A 64 -16.66 2.37 -1.75
CA THR A 64 -17.42 1.29 -2.37
C THR A 64 -16.75 -0.06 -2.16
N VAL A 65 -17.55 -1.08 -1.82
CA VAL A 65 -17.12 -2.48 -1.93
C VAL A 65 -17.25 -2.87 -3.40
N MET A 66 -16.11 -3.01 -4.08
CA MET A 66 -16.09 -3.21 -5.53
C MET A 66 -16.78 -4.52 -5.93
N ILE A 67 -17.36 -4.55 -7.14
CA ILE A 67 -18.18 -5.65 -7.70
C ILE A 67 -19.55 -5.82 -7.01
N TYR A 68 -19.59 -5.77 -5.69
CA TYR A 68 -20.80 -5.99 -4.90
C TYR A 68 -21.64 -4.73 -4.68
N GLY A 69 -21.03 -3.54 -4.84
CA GLY A 69 -21.68 -2.27 -4.55
C GLY A 69 -21.85 -2.03 -3.05
N GLY A 70 -22.62 -1.01 -2.70
CA GLY A 70 -22.71 -0.53 -1.33
C GLY A 70 -21.45 0.24 -0.89
N LYS A 71 -21.58 1.04 0.17
CA LYS A 71 -20.48 1.83 0.73
C LYS A 71 -20.35 1.58 2.22
N VAL A 72 -19.10 1.49 2.67
CA VAL A 72 -18.68 1.28 4.07
C VAL A 72 -17.54 2.27 4.42
N PRO A 73 -17.05 2.31 5.67
CA PRO A 73 -15.90 3.15 5.99
C PRO A 73 -14.71 2.81 5.10
N ALA A 74 -13.91 3.80 4.71
CA ALA A 74 -12.87 3.60 3.69
C ALA A 74 -11.89 2.46 4.05
N PHE A 75 -11.54 2.36 5.34
CA PHE A 75 -10.66 1.32 5.87
C PHE A 75 -11.29 -0.10 5.86
N HIS A 76 -12.63 -0.22 5.86
CA HIS A 76 -13.32 -1.48 5.61
C HIS A 76 -13.40 -1.81 4.12
N ALA A 77 -13.68 -0.81 3.27
CA ALA A 77 -13.76 -1.03 1.83
C ALA A 77 -12.44 -1.55 1.26
N VAL A 78 -11.30 -0.96 1.65
CA VAL A 78 -9.98 -1.44 1.19
C VAL A 78 -9.65 -2.83 1.76
N MET A 79 -10.10 -3.16 2.96
CA MET A 79 -9.90 -4.50 3.53
C MET A 79 -10.56 -5.57 2.66
N ALA A 80 -11.79 -5.34 2.21
CA ALA A 80 -12.46 -6.25 1.27
C ALA A 80 -11.86 -6.21 -0.14
N ASN A 81 -11.67 -5.03 -0.70
CA ASN A 81 -11.24 -4.88 -2.09
C ASN A 81 -9.81 -5.42 -2.31
N CYS A 82 -8.89 -5.18 -1.38
CA CYS A 82 -7.51 -5.70 -1.50
C CYS A 82 -7.46 -7.21 -1.26
N THR A 83 -8.29 -7.74 -0.33
CA THR A 83 -8.42 -9.19 -0.13
C THR A 83 -8.94 -9.87 -1.40
N MET A 84 -9.96 -9.30 -2.06
CA MET A 84 -10.46 -9.81 -3.34
C MET A 84 -9.40 -9.75 -4.43
N ALA A 85 -8.68 -8.62 -4.56
CA ALA A 85 -7.62 -8.48 -5.55
C ALA A 85 -6.51 -9.54 -5.39
N ARG A 86 -6.19 -9.93 -4.16
CA ARG A 86 -5.14 -10.91 -3.84
C ARG A 86 -5.62 -12.38 -3.79
N ALA A 87 -6.93 -12.62 -3.84
CA ALA A 87 -7.55 -13.92 -3.52
C ALA A 87 -7.05 -15.09 -4.38
N MET A 88 -6.68 -14.82 -5.64
CA MET A 88 -6.28 -15.86 -6.60
C MET A 88 -4.78 -15.97 -6.81
N ASP A 89 -3.99 -15.10 -6.16
CA ASP A 89 -2.55 -15.01 -6.41
C ASP A 89 -2.21 -14.86 -7.90
N PHE A 90 -2.96 -14.00 -8.59
CA PHE A 90 -2.83 -13.79 -10.03
C PHE A 90 -2.51 -12.33 -10.40
N ASP A 91 -2.52 -11.47 -9.39
CA ASP A 91 -2.13 -10.06 -9.46
C ASP A 91 -0.63 -9.88 -9.69
N ASP A 92 -0.27 -8.66 -10.10
CA ASP A 92 1.11 -8.24 -10.29
C ASP A 92 2.05 -8.55 -9.11
N VAL A 93 3.32 -8.73 -9.44
CA VAL A 93 4.36 -9.04 -8.47
C VAL A 93 5.54 -8.11 -8.70
N PHE A 94 6.02 -7.52 -7.63
CA PHE A 94 7.36 -6.96 -7.57
C PHE A 94 8.31 -8.06 -7.12
N GLU A 95 9.24 -8.49 -7.98
CA GLU A 95 10.11 -9.65 -7.71
C GLU A 95 11.32 -9.33 -6.81
N GLY A 96 11.45 -8.08 -6.37
CA GLY A 96 12.69 -7.55 -5.81
C GLY A 96 13.39 -6.66 -6.84
N GLY A 97 14.46 -5.97 -6.42
CA GLY A 97 15.29 -5.16 -7.32
C GLY A 97 16.09 -6.04 -8.27
N GLU A 98 17.37 -5.74 -8.49
CA GLU A 98 18.31 -6.59 -9.26
C GLU A 98 18.59 -7.95 -8.56
N GLY A 99 17.57 -8.78 -8.34
CA GLY A 99 17.61 -10.05 -7.60
C GLY A 99 17.74 -9.91 -6.09
N LYS A 100 17.45 -8.71 -5.53
CA LYS A 100 17.62 -8.39 -4.10
C LYS A 100 16.31 -7.93 -3.47
N GLY A 101 16.15 -8.22 -2.18
CA GLY A 101 15.01 -7.78 -1.38
C GLY A 101 13.92 -8.83 -1.24
N VAL A 102 12.84 -8.45 -0.57
CA VAL A 102 11.63 -9.26 -0.43
C VAL A 102 10.65 -8.86 -1.54
N GLY A 103 10.24 -9.82 -2.36
CA GLY A 103 9.21 -9.56 -3.37
C GLY A 103 7.85 -9.25 -2.74
N GLY A 104 6.86 -8.88 -3.54
CA GLY A 104 5.49 -8.82 -3.06
C GLY A 104 4.49 -8.24 -4.05
N HIS A 105 3.23 -8.38 -3.67
CA HIS A 105 2.07 -7.96 -4.44
C HIS A 105 1.83 -6.46 -4.27
N ILE A 106 1.75 -5.71 -5.37
CA ILE A 106 1.72 -4.24 -5.33
C ILE A 106 0.33 -3.74 -5.71
N GLY A 107 -0.11 -4.03 -6.94
CA GLY A 107 -1.37 -3.61 -7.52
C GLY A 107 -2.56 -3.94 -6.62
N ALA A 108 -2.59 -5.17 -6.09
CA ALA A 108 -3.65 -5.64 -5.20
C ALA A 108 -3.83 -4.81 -3.91
N THR A 109 -2.82 -4.05 -3.47
CA THR A 109 -2.99 -3.03 -2.41
C THR A 109 -3.29 -1.67 -3.00
N PHE A 110 -2.41 -1.16 -3.86
CA PHE A 110 -2.40 0.27 -4.17
C PHE A 110 -3.53 0.67 -5.11
N VAL A 111 -3.98 -0.20 -6.01
CA VAL A 111 -5.09 0.13 -6.91
C VAL A 111 -6.40 0.28 -6.13
N PRO A 112 -6.86 -0.70 -5.32
CA PRO A 112 -8.08 -0.52 -4.52
C PRO A 112 -8.00 0.62 -3.51
N VAL A 113 -6.83 0.83 -2.88
CA VAL A 113 -6.59 1.95 -1.95
C VAL A 113 -6.73 3.30 -2.65
N THR A 114 -6.17 3.45 -3.85
CA THR A 114 -6.25 4.70 -4.61
C THR A 114 -7.71 5.01 -4.98
N PHE A 115 -8.49 4.00 -5.38
CA PHE A 115 -9.93 4.17 -5.61
C PHE A 115 -10.68 4.57 -4.34
N ALA A 116 -10.42 3.90 -3.22
CA ALA A 116 -11.09 4.20 -1.96
C ALA A 116 -10.80 5.64 -1.50
N PHE A 117 -9.54 6.08 -1.56
CA PHE A 117 -9.18 7.47 -1.26
C PHE A 117 -9.75 8.47 -2.27
N SER A 118 -9.90 8.08 -3.54
CA SER A 118 -10.53 8.92 -4.55
C SER A 118 -12.01 9.18 -4.26
N GLU A 119 -12.72 8.20 -3.70
CA GLU A 119 -14.11 8.37 -3.25
C GLU A 119 -14.21 9.06 -1.89
N TYR A 120 -13.23 8.85 -1.01
CA TYR A 120 -13.16 9.49 0.31
C TYR A 120 -12.84 10.99 0.20
N ALA A 121 -12.10 11.40 -0.82
CA ALA A 121 -11.74 12.79 -1.05
C ALA A 121 -12.98 13.68 -1.24
N GLU A 122 -13.01 14.85 -0.59
CA GLU A 122 -14.09 15.83 -0.71
C GLU A 122 -14.00 16.66 -2.02
N ARG A 123 -13.14 16.24 -2.95
CA ARG A 123 -12.92 16.87 -4.26
C ARG A 123 -12.96 15.82 -5.36
N LYS A 124 -13.19 16.27 -6.59
CA LYS A 124 -12.97 15.41 -7.77
C LYS A 124 -11.49 15.07 -7.88
N VAL A 125 -11.19 13.79 -8.05
CA VAL A 125 -9.85 13.27 -8.30
C VAL A 125 -9.71 13.00 -9.80
N SER A 126 -8.70 13.61 -10.43
CA SER A 126 -8.43 13.39 -11.85
C SER A 126 -7.70 12.06 -12.08
N GLY A 127 -7.69 11.55 -13.31
CA GLY A 127 -6.88 10.36 -13.65
C GLY A 127 -5.38 10.58 -13.42
N LYS A 128 -4.89 11.81 -13.59
CA LYS A 128 -3.49 12.16 -13.28
C LYS A 128 -3.22 12.10 -11.77
N ASP A 129 -4.13 12.64 -10.97
CA ASP A 129 -4.01 12.59 -9.50
C ASP A 129 -3.99 11.14 -9.01
N PHE A 130 -4.88 10.31 -9.57
CA PHE A 130 -4.97 8.88 -9.28
C PHE A 130 -3.63 8.19 -9.58
N ILE A 131 -3.11 8.34 -10.80
CA ILE A 131 -1.88 7.67 -11.23
C ILE A 131 -0.68 8.16 -10.41
N LEU A 132 -0.57 9.47 -10.16
CA LEU A 132 0.51 10.03 -9.33
C LEU A 132 0.54 9.42 -7.93
N ALA A 133 -0.61 9.39 -7.25
CA ALA A 133 -0.69 8.87 -5.89
C ALA A 133 -0.51 7.35 -5.81
N ASN A 134 -1.00 6.63 -6.81
CA ASN A 134 -0.79 5.19 -6.92
C ASN A 134 0.71 4.87 -7.09
N ILE A 135 1.40 5.57 -8.00
CA ILE A 135 2.84 5.41 -8.23
C ILE A 135 3.65 5.74 -6.97
N LEU A 136 3.36 6.85 -6.30
CA LEU A 136 4.12 7.26 -5.10
C LEU A 136 3.98 6.26 -3.95
N GLY A 137 2.78 5.74 -3.71
CA GLY A 137 2.59 4.75 -2.64
C GLY A 137 3.19 3.39 -2.96
N SER A 138 2.99 2.92 -4.19
CA SER A 138 3.58 1.65 -4.65
C SER A 138 5.10 1.71 -4.66
N ASP A 139 5.69 2.81 -5.12
CA ASP A 139 7.15 3.01 -5.15
C ASP A 139 7.75 2.97 -3.74
N ILE A 140 7.13 3.65 -2.76
CA ILE A 140 7.58 3.58 -1.36
C ILE A 140 7.54 2.14 -0.84
N ALA A 141 6.46 1.40 -1.10
CA ALA A 141 6.37 0.01 -0.66
C ALA A 141 7.42 -0.88 -1.33
N CYS A 142 7.65 -0.74 -2.64
CA CYS A 142 8.73 -1.44 -3.35
C CYS A 142 10.09 -1.14 -2.72
N ARG A 143 10.43 0.14 -2.53
CA ARG A 143 11.72 0.58 -1.98
C ARG A 143 11.98 0.06 -0.58
N LEU A 144 10.98 0.09 0.30
CA LEU A 144 11.11 -0.46 1.66
C LEU A 144 11.33 -1.97 1.61
N ARG A 145 10.59 -2.69 0.75
CA ARG A 145 10.77 -4.15 0.56
C ARG A 145 12.13 -4.53 -0.02
N MET A 146 12.64 -3.74 -0.97
CA MET A 146 13.95 -3.92 -1.59
C MET A 146 15.11 -3.74 -0.62
N SER A 147 14.90 -2.94 0.44
CA SER A 147 15.93 -2.64 1.42
C SER A 147 16.24 -3.82 2.34
N ALA A 148 15.30 -4.72 2.57
CA ALA A 148 15.54 -5.89 3.42
C ALA A 148 16.61 -6.79 2.77
N THR A 149 17.71 -7.01 3.47
CA THR A 149 18.83 -7.85 2.97
C THR A 149 18.69 -9.31 3.39
N LYS A 150 17.72 -9.61 4.25
CA LYS A 150 17.40 -10.95 4.71
C LYS A 150 15.92 -11.11 5.02
N TYR A 151 15.43 -12.31 4.77
CA TYR A 151 14.05 -12.68 5.02
C TYR A 151 13.86 -13.21 6.45
N HIS A 152 12.88 -12.65 7.17
CA HIS A 152 12.56 -13.00 8.57
C HIS A 152 11.15 -13.57 8.76
N GLY A 153 10.47 -13.96 7.67
CA GLY A 153 9.09 -14.43 7.73
C GLY A 153 8.03 -13.32 7.69
N TRP A 154 8.47 -12.05 7.63
CA TRP A 154 7.61 -10.92 7.32
C TRP A 154 7.37 -10.86 5.82
N GLN A 155 6.12 -10.61 5.45
CA GLN A 155 5.70 -10.57 4.06
C GLN A 155 5.55 -9.12 3.58
N GLY A 156 5.39 -8.94 2.26
CA GLY A 156 5.34 -7.62 1.65
C GLY A 156 4.28 -6.69 2.28
N GLU A 157 3.19 -7.24 2.78
CA GLU A 157 2.08 -6.56 3.46
C GLU A 157 2.55 -5.76 4.68
N THR A 158 3.63 -6.19 5.32
CA THR A 158 4.23 -5.55 6.50
C THR A 158 4.72 -4.13 6.17
N TYR A 159 5.16 -3.89 4.94
CA TYR A 159 5.66 -2.59 4.45
C TYR A 159 4.57 -1.72 3.81
N ALA A 160 3.45 -2.32 3.42
CA ALA A 160 2.37 -1.66 2.70
C ALA A 160 1.79 -0.42 3.41
N PRO A 161 1.63 -0.37 4.75
CA PRO A 161 1.03 0.77 5.43
C PRO A 161 1.69 2.11 5.12
N PHE A 162 3.03 2.15 4.97
CA PHE A 162 3.75 3.38 4.64
C PHE A 162 3.43 3.89 3.22
N GLY A 163 3.39 2.96 2.25
CA GLY A 163 2.97 3.30 0.88
C GLY A 163 1.52 3.79 0.83
N VAL A 164 0.64 3.17 1.61
CA VAL A 164 -0.79 3.54 1.67
C VAL A 164 -0.95 4.95 2.25
N VAL A 165 -0.16 5.31 3.27
CA VAL A 165 -0.09 6.67 3.78
C VAL A 165 0.40 7.64 2.71
N ALA A 166 1.40 7.27 1.90
CA ALA A 166 1.84 8.12 0.80
C ALA A 166 0.75 8.32 -0.28
N THR A 167 0.03 7.26 -0.67
CA THR A 167 -1.11 7.36 -1.60
C THR A 167 -2.20 8.28 -1.05
N GLY A 168 -2.67 8.03 0.17
CA GLY A 168 -3.72 8.83 0.80
C GLY A 168 -3.27 10.26 1.05
N GLY A 169 -2.06 10.42 1.58
CA GLY A 169 -1.48 11.71 1.87
C GLY A 169 -1.32 12.60 0.65
N LYS A 170 -0.91 12.02 -0.50
CA LYS A 170 -0.85 12.75 -1.76
C LYS A 170 -2.24 13.12 -2.30
N LEU A 171 -3.18 12.16 -2.32
CA LEU A 171 -4.53 12.42 -2.84
C LEU A 171 -5.29 13.46 -2.03
N LEU A 172 -5.20 13.36 -0.70
CA LEU A 172 -5.94 14.19 0.25
C LEU A 172 -5.21 15.51 0.58
N GLY A 173 -3.99 15.70 0.06
CA GLY A 173 -3.23 16.94 0.24
C GLY A 173 -2.79 17.17 1.68
N LEU A 174 -2.33 16.13 2.37
CA LEU A 174 -1.75 16.28 3.71
C LEU A 174 -0.48 17.11 3.66
N ASP A 175 -0.25 17.92 4.69
CA ASP A 175 1.02 18.58 4.91
C ASP A 175 2.09 17.63 5.52
N GLU A 176 3.30 18.14 5.69
CA GLU A 176 4.43 17.37 6.23
C GLU A 176 4.17 16.83 7.64
N GLU A 177 3.53 17.61 8.51
CA GLU A 177 3.25 17.19 9.89
C GLU A 177 2.21 16.07 9.91
N MET A 178 1.11 16.23 9.19
CA MET A 178 0.06 15.22 9.08
C MET A 178 0.57 13.94 8.44
N MET A 179 1.37 14.03 7.37
CA MET A 179 1.94 12.84 6.72
C MET A 179 2.93 12.13 7.64
N THR A 180 3.79 12.86 8.36
CA THR A 180 4.72 12.28 9.35
C THR A 180 3.96 11.56 10.47
N ASN A 181 2.91 12.18 11.01
CA ASN A 181 2.06 11.55 12.02
C ASN A 181 1.37 10.29 11.47
N ALA A 182 0.85 10.34 10.24
CA ALA A 182 0.23 9.19 9.59
C ALA A 182 1.23 8.04 9.39
N MET A 183 2.48 8.31 8.98
CA MET A 183 3.53 7.28 8.88
C MET A 183 3.79 6.61 10.24
N GLY A 184 3.80 7.40 11.32
CA GLY A 184 3.94 6.89 12.69
C GLY A 184 2.77 6.07 13.19
N ILE A 185 1.54 6.43 12.83
CA ILE A 185 0.33 5.65 13.17
C ILE A 185 0.25 4.38 12.32
N ALA A 186 0.71 4.42 11.08
CA ALA A 186 0.78 3.25 10.21
C ALA A 186 1.78 2.22 10.75
N TYR A 187 2.93 2.67 11.26
CA TYR A 187 3.95 1.79 11.82
C TYR A 187 3.43 0.88 12.94
N THR A 188 2.53 1.39 13.81
CA THR A 188 1.98 0.60 14.93
C THR A 188 1.04 -0.53 14.49
N GLN A 189 0.75 -0.64 13.19
CA GLN A 189 -0.16 -1.62 12.60
C GLN A 189 0.51 -2.47 11.51
N CYS A 190 1.81 -2.30 11.28
CA CYS A 190 2.58 -3.16 10.38
C CYS A 190 2.48 -4.63 10.82
N SER A 191 2.03 -5.49 9.92
CA SER A 191 1.80 -6.92 10.17
C SER A 191 1.81 -7.71 8.86
N GLY A 192 1.94 -9.04 8.97
CA GLY A 192 1.92 -9.97 7.83
C GLY A 192 2.91 -11.11 8.05
N SER A 193 2.47 -12.36 7.92
CA SER A 193 3.33 -13.51 8.23
C SER A 193 3.39 -14.52 7.10
N ALA A 194 4.53 -15.19 7.00
CA ALA A 194 4.78 -16.22 5.98
C ALA A 194 4.01 -17.51 6.19
N GLN A 195 3.58 -17.81 7.42
CA GLN A 195 3.03 -19.12 7.76
C GLN A 195 1.82 -19.50 6.89
N GLY A 196 0.98 -18.52 6.54
CA GLY A 196 -0.18 -18.76 5.67
C GLY A 196 0.17 -19.26 4.27
N TYR A 197 1.37 -18.92 3.76
CA TYR A 197 1.83 -19.38 2.45
C TYR A 197 2.26 -20.85 2.47
N GLU A 198 2.88 -21.30 3.56
CA GLU A 198 3.24 -22.71 3.76
C GLU A 198 1.99 -23.60 3.86
N GLU A 199 0.93 -23.08 4.46
CA GLU A 199 -0.32 -23.82 4.69
C GLU A 199 -1.35 -23.65 3.58
N GLY A 200 -1.16 -22.69 2.66
CA GLY A 200 -2.10 -22.40 1.58
C GLY A 200 -3.48 -21.93 2.07
N VAL A 201 -3.51 -21.14 3.15
CA VAL A 201 -4.76 -20.73 3.82
C VAL A 201 -5.17 -19.30 3.51
N SER A 202 -6.45 -18.99 3.74
CA SER A 202 -7.07 -17.69 3.46
C SER A 202 -6.44 -16.49 4.20
N THR A 203 -5.48 -16.71 5.11
CA THR A 203 -4.73 -15.62 5.70
C THR A 203 -3.84 -14.91 4.68
N VAL A 204 -3.44 -15.57 3.58
CA VAL A 204 -2.62 -14.98 2.50
C VAL A 204 -3.31 -13.77 1.85
N PRO A 205 -4.55 -13.86 1.33
CA PRO A 205 -5.22 -12.70 0.77
C PRO A 205 -5.69 -11.69 1.82
N VAL A 206 -6.12 -12.13 3.01
CA VAL A 206 -6.67 -11.18 4.01
C VAL A 206 -5.60 -10.27 4.60
N GLN A 207 -4.35 -10.73 4.72
CA GLN A 207 -3.26 -9.88 5.22
C GLN A 207 -2.91 -8.74 4.24
N GLN A 208 -3.18 -8.88 2.94
CA GLN A 208 -3.15 -7.76 1.98
C GLN A 208 -4.18 -6.69 2.36
N GLY A 209 -5.39 -7.12 2.73
CA GLY A 209 -6.44 -6.26 3.26
C GLY A 209 -6.07 -5.58 4.58
N PHE A 210 -5.37 -6.28 5.48
CA PHE A 210 -4.91 -5.70 6.75
C PHE A 210 -3.86 -4.60 6.55
N GLY A 211 -2.86 -4.82 5.70
CA GLY A 211 -1.86 -3.80 5.36
C GLY A 211 -2.49 -2.55 4.75
N ALA A 212 -3.45 -2.73 3.83
CA ALA A 212 -4.22 -1.64 3.25
C ALA A 212 -5.05 -0.88 4.30
N ARG A 213 -5.79 -1.59 5.15
CA ARG A 213 -6.60 -1.02 6.24
C ARG A 213 -5.76 -0.19 7.20
N ALA A 214 -4.58 -0.69 7.58
CA ALA A 214 -3.69 -0.04 8.53
C ALA A 214 -3.28 1.38 8.07
N GLY A 215 -2.85 1.51 6.82
CA GLY A 215 -2.45 2.82 6.27
C GLY A 215 -3.65 3.76 6.05
N VAL A 216 -4.80 3.25 5.58
CA VAL A 216 -6.01 4.09 5.41
C VAL A 216 -6.48 4.63 6.76
N LEU A 217 -6.53 3.78 7.77
CA LEU A 217 -6.89 4.20 9.12
C LEU A 217 -5.89 5.20 9.69
N ALA A 218 -4.60 5.03 9.43
CA ALA A 218 -3.56 5.96 9.88
C ALA A 218 -3.72 7.37 9.29
N VAL A 219 -4.01 7.48 7.99
CA VAL A 219 -4.32 8.76 7.33
C VAL A 219 -5.54 9.43 7.97
N ILE A 220 -6.62 8.67 8.17
CA ILE A 220 -7.88 9.15 8.74
C ILE A 220 -7.69 9.62 10.20
N LEU A 221 -6.86 8.94 10.98
CA LEU A 221 -6.51 9.32 12.35
C LEU A 221 -5.64 10.58 12.39
N ALA A 222 -4.63 10.68 11.52
CA ALA A 222 -3.79 11.87 11.44
C ALA A 222 -4.60 13.14 11.08
N GLN A 223 -5.56 13.03 10.16
CA GLN A 223 -6.52 14.12 9.85
C GLN A 223 -7.37 14.56 11.06
N ARG A 224 -7.47 13.72 12.09
CA ARG A 224 -8.19 13.98 13.35
C ARG A 224 -7.27 14.45 14.48
N GLY A 225 -6.02 14.80 14.16
CA GLY A 225 -5.05 15.33 15.13
C GLY A 225 -4.35 14.28 15.99
N PHE A 226 -4.44 12.99 15.62
CA PHE A 226 -3.64 11.97 16.29
C PHE A 226 -2.16 12.12 15.90
N THR A 227 -1.28 11.99 16.88
CA THR A 227 0.18 12.09 16.67
C THR A 227 0.80 10.69 16.48
N GLY A 228 1.83 10.61 15.65
CA GLY A 228 2.60 9.38 15.41
C GLY A 228 4.08 9.53 15.78
N SER A 229 4.76 8.38 15.92
CA SER A 229 6.22 8.37 16.05
C SER A 229 6.89 8.95 14.81
N LYS A 230 7.99 9.70 14.97
CA LYS A 230 8.64 10.43 13.86
C LYS A 230 9.80 9.67 13.20
N ASN A 231 10.54 8.86 13.96
CA ASN A 231 11.68 8.07 13.46
C ASN A 231 11.30 6.59 13.35
N VAL A 232 10.33 6.31 12.48
CA VAL A 232 9.64 5.01 12.43
C VAL A 232 10.41 3.94 11.68
N LEU A 233 11.39 4.32 10.84
CA LEU A 233 12.22 3.34 10.11
C LEU A 233 13.48 3.00 10.89
N GLN A 234 14.22 4.00 11.37
CA GLN A 234 15.57 3.84 11.93
C GLN A 234 15.65 4.08 13.45
N GLY A 235 14.55 4.44 14.13
CA GLY A 235 14.55 4.75 15.55
C GLY A 235 14.91 3.54 16.41
N THR A 236 15.17 3.74 17.72
CA THR A 236 15.56 2.66 18.65
C THR A 236 14.62 1.45 18.61
N TYR A 237 13.32 1.71 18.44
CA TYR A 237 12.29 0.70 18.21
C TYR A 237 11.57 0.95 16.88
N GLY A 238 12.34 1.31 15.85
CA GLY A 238 11.85 1.52 14.50
C GLY A 238 11.66 0.20 13.75
N PHE A 239 11.10 0.30 12.55
CA PHE A 239 10.81 -0.83 11.67
C PHE A 239 12.05 -1.69 11.43
N TYR A 240 13.16 -1.10 10.97
CA TYR A 240 14.34 -1.89 10.62
C TYR A 240 14.99 -2.59 11.82
N PRO A 241 15.16 -1.93 12.99
CA PRO A 241 15.67 -2.64 14.16
C PRO A 241 14.76 -3.76 14.67
N VAL A 242 13.44 -3.59 14.61
CA VAL A 242 12.47 -4.53 15.21
C VAL A 242 12.10 -5.68 14.25
N TYR A 243 11.73 -5.36 13.00
CA TYR A 243 11.24 -6.32 12.02
C TYR A 243 12.38 -6.95 11.23
N ASP A 244 13.28 -6.10 10.72
CA ASP A 244 14.39 -6.53 9.86
C ASP A 244 15.69 -6.78 10.62
N ARG A 245 15.69 -6.63 11.96
CA ARG A 245 16.84 -6.90 12.84
C ARG A 245 18.12 -6.15 12.43
N ASN A 246 17.95 -4.94 11.88
CA ASN A 246 19.01 -4.14 11.25
C ASN A 246 19.68 -4.79 10.02
N GLU A 247 19.09 -5.82 9.44
CA GLU A 247 19.53 -6.47 8.20
C GLU A 247 18.87 -5.77 6.99
N TYR A 248 19.20 -4.49 6.77
CA TYR A 248 18.66 -3.67 5.68
C TYR A 248 19.74 -2.80 5.01
N ASP A 249 19.50 -2.43 3.75
CA ASP A 249 20.30 -1.50 2.96
C ASP A 249 19.55 -0.16 2.81
N PRO A 250 19.97 0.91 3.52
CA PRO A 250 19.31 2.21 3.45
C PRO A 250 19.38 2.84 2.05
N ASP A 251 20.39 2.51 1.23
CA ASP A 251 20.54 3.11 -0.10
C ASP A 251 19.46 2.61 -1.06
N MET A 252 19.01 1.37 -0.91
CA MET A 252 17.87 0.83 -1.67
C MET A 252 16.57 1.61 -1.45
N VAL A 253 16.44 2.29 -0.30
CA VAL A 253 15.26 3.11 0.00
C VAL A 253 15.28 4.43 -0.78
N ILE A 254 16.45 5.06 -0.93
CA ILE A 254 16.58 6.46 -1.36
C ILE A 254 17.32 6.67 -2.68
N SER A 255 17.95 5.63 -3.22
CA SER A 255 18.65 5.71 -4.50
C SER A 255 17.67 6.10 -5.61
N GLU A 256 18.03 7.10 -6.39
CA GLU A 256 17.22 7.65 -7.48
C GLU A 256 15.78 8.04 -7.09
N LEU A 257 15.53 8.35 -5.81
CA LEU A 257 14.22 8.74 -5.30
C LEU A 257 13.69 9.96 -6.06
N GLY A 258 12.44 9.86 -6.53
CA GLY A 258 11.78 10.89 -7.33
C GLY A 258 12.20 10.94 -8.80
N LYS A 259 13.14 10.08 -9.23
CA LYS A 259 13.60 9.97 -10.63
C LYS A 259 13.27 8.62 -11.23
N ARG A 260 13.57 7.56 -10.49
CA ARG A 260 13.23 6.18 -10.81
C ARG A 260 12.11 5.74 -9.87
N PHE A 261 11.12 5.06 -10.42
CA PHE A 261 10.01 4.52 -9.65
C PHE A 261 10.05 2.99 -9.75
N GLU A 262 10.30 2.31 -8.64
CA GLU A 262 10.49 0.85 -8.61
C GLU A 262 9.20 0.11 -8.89
N SER A 263 8.05 0.74 -8.63
CA SER A 263 6.73 0.24 -9.04
C SER A 263 6.56 0.11 -10.55
N ALA A 264 7.43 0.73 -11.35
CA ALA A 264 7.42 0.59 -12.81
C ALA A 264 7.89 -0.79 -13.30
N TYR A 265 8.52 -1.58 -12.43
CA TYR A 265 9.17 -2.85 -12.75
C TYR A 265 8.43 -4.07 -12.18
N VAL A 266 7.14 -3.92 -11.86
CA VAL A 266 6.28 -5.05 -11.51
C VAL A 266 6.03 -5.96 -12.73
N SER A 267 6.04 -7.27 -12.52
CA SER A 267 5.67 -8.27 -13.52
C SER A 267 4.19 -8.62 -13.40
N ILE A 268 3.53 -8.84 -14.54
CA ILE A 268 2.14 -9.34 -14.60
C ILE A 268 2.21 -10.84 -14.90
N LYS A 269 1.44 -11.63 -14.15
CA LYS A 269 1.37 -13.08 -14.37
C LYS A 269 0.69 -13.40 -15.71
N PRO A 270 1.15 -14.45 -16.42
CA PRO A 270 0.67 -14.79 -17.77
C PRO A 270 -0.77 -15.30 -17.79
#